data_AF-A0A428RRN5-F1
#
_entry.id   AF-A0A428RRN5-F1
#
_cell.length_a   1.000
_cell.length_b   1.000
_cell.length_c   1.000
_cell.angle_alpha   90.00
_cell.angle_beta   90.00
_cell.angle_gamma   90.00
#
_symmetry.space_group_name_H-M   'P 1'
#
loop_
_entity.id
_entity.type
_entity.pdbx_description
1 polymer ?
#
loop_
_entity_poly.entity_id
_entity_poly.type
_entity_poly.pdbx_seq_one_letter_code
_entity_poly.pdbx_strand_id
1 'polypeptide(L)'
;MALSETSPLFKHLCEIYHQYRQTKNNRDKGLFYSADCRQICRQDPSYAAQNRDTIVRYLDESGEMVERILREAGWDFKGTEATTTKASYYTIRPLTGDEANEFGYARHVIPAGFSSVEELRARAKAENWTGLRVNMWTDDGGERGLLVKVKYWWRLENVESGGDGAWKQVLHDILYLGPRNGTEESDGGSRVQD
;
A
#
# COMPACT_ATOMS: atom_id res chain seq x y z
N MET A 1 -2.80 3.64 -18.88
CA MET A 1 -2.48 5.04 -19.22
C MET A 1 -1.98 5.71 -17.96
N ALA A 2 -0.96 6.58 -18.05
CA ALA A 2 -0.46 7.29 -16.88
C ALA A 2 -1.50 8.30 -16.38
N LEU A 3 -1.83 8.23 -15.10
CA LEU A 3 -2.78 9.13 -14.44
C LEU A 3 -2.08 10.48 -14.19
N SER A 4 -2.77 11.60 -14.39
CA SER A 4 -2.26 12.95 -14.11
C SER A 4 -2.66 13.40 -12.70
N GLU A 5 -1.79 14.15 -12.02
CA GLU A 5 -2.08 14.78 -10.71
C GLU A 5 -3.22 15.80 -10.76
N THR A 6 -3.51 16.36 -11.93
CA THR A 6 -4.63 17.29 -12.10
C THR A 6 -5.95 16.60 -12.42
N SER A 7 -5.94 15.28 -12.66
CA SER A 7 -7.12 14.56 -13.11
C SER A 7 -8.18 14.42 -11.99
N PRO A 8 -9.49 14.49 -12.34
CA PRO A 8 -10.56 14.23 -11.37
C PRO A 8 -10.46 12.85 -10.72
N LEU A 9 -10.06 11.84 -11.49
CA LEU A 9 -9.85 10.48 -11.00
C LEU A 9 -8.75 10.43 -9.92
N PHE A 10 -7.61 11.10 -10.12
CA PHE A 10 -6.57 11.13 -9.10
C PHE A 10 -7.05 11.75 -7.79
N LYS A 11 -7.74 12.89 -7.86
CA LYS A 11 -8.31 13.55 -6.68
C LYS A 11 -9.28 12.62 -5.93
N HIS A 12 -10.16 11.95 -6.67
CA HIS A 12 -11.09 10.99 -6.10
C HIS A 12 -10.39 9.79 -5.43
N LEU A 13 -9.36 9.23 -6.06
CA LEU A 13 -8.60 8.14 -5.45
C LEU A 13 -7.82 8.59 -4.20
N CYS A 14 -7.32 9.83 -4.17
CA CYS A 14 -6.71 10.42 -2.98
C CYS A 14 -7.71 10.55 -1.83
N GLU A 15 -8.95 10.97 -2.10
CA GLU A 15 -10.02 11.04 -1.10
C GLU A 15 -10.34 9.65 -0.53
N ILE A 16 -10.50 8.64 -1.40
CA ILE A 16 -10.75 7.26 -0.98
C ILE A 16 -9.58 6.72 -0.15
N TYR A 17 -8.33 6.97 -0.59
CA TYR A 17 -7.15 6.55 0.15
C TYR A 17 -7.05 7.22 1.52
N HIS A 18 -7.40 8.51 1.62
CA HIS A 18 -7.44 9.21 2.90
C HIS A 18 -8.49 8.61 3.85
N GLN A 19 -9.70 8.30 3.35
CA GLN A 19 -10.73 7.60 4.15
C GLN A 19 -10.24 6.22 4.63
N TYR A 20 -9.56 5.46 3.76
CA TYR A 20 -8.91 4.21 4.13
C TYR A 20 -7.91 4.39 5.29
N ARG A 21 -7.08 5.45 5.27
CA ARG A 21 -6.12 5.74 6.35
C ARG A 21 -6.81 6.07 7.67
N GLN A 22 -7.87 6.87 7.62
CA GLN A 22 -8.64 7.28 8.79
C GLN A 22 -9.49 6.15 9.40
N THR A 23 -9.78 5.10 8.62
CA THR A 23 -10.49 3.90 9.10
C THR A 23 -9.64 3.17 10.14
N LYS A 24 -10.12 3.10 11.40
CA LYS A 24 -9.37 2.50 12.52
C LYS A 24 -9.47 0.98 12.60
N ASN A 25 -10.62 0.42 12.25
CA ASN A 25 -10.83 -1.02 12.28
C ASN A 25 -10.24 -1.68 11.02
N ASN A 26 -9.33 -2.63 11.19
CA ASN A 26 -8.68 -3.33 10.08
C ASN A 26 -9.67 -4.16 9.24
N ARG A 27 -10.75 -4.67 9.84
CA ARG A 27 -11.82 -5.34 9.11
C ARG A 27 -12.53 -4.38 8.15
N ASP A 28 -12.80 -3.17 8.60
CA ASP A 28 -13.46 -2.14 7.80
C ASP A 28 -12.53 -1.60 6.70
N LYS A 29 -11.21 -1.59 6.92
CA LYS A 29 -10.22 -1.34 5.86
C LYS A 29 -10.38 -2.30 4.68
N GLY A 30 -10.80 -3.55 4.94
CA GLY A 30 -11.10 -4.53 3.90
C GLY A 30 -12.20 -4.09 2.93
N LEU A 31 -13.08 -3.15 3.32
CA LEU A 31 -14.11 -2.61 2.42
C LEU A 31 -13.51 -1.78 1.28
N PHE A 32 -12.27 -1.30 1.40
CA PHE A 32 -11.57 -0.57 0.33
C PHE A 32 -10.90 -1.50 -0.68
N TYR A 33 -10.85 -2.80 -0.38
CA TYR A 33 -10.18 -3.80 -1.20
C TYR A 33 -11.20 -4.56 -2.02
N SER A 34 -10.83 -4.91 -3.25
CA SER A 34 -11.54 -5.94 -3.97
C SER A 34 -11.46 -7.27 -3.22
N ALA A 35 -12.45 -8.16 -3.41
CA ALA A 35 -12.43 -9.50 -2.82
C ALA A 35 -11.16 -10.29 -3.22
N ASP A 36 -10.68 -10.10 -4.45
CA ASP A 36 -9.50 -10.77 -4.99
C ASP A 36 -8.21 -9.94 -4.88
N CYS A 37 -8.22 -8.88 -4.07
CA CYS A 37 -7.06 -8.02 -3.83
C CYS A 37 -5.85 -8.85 -3.36
N ARG A 38 -4.69 -8.59 -3.96
CA ARG A 38 -3.43 -9.29 -3.68
C ARG A 38 -2.43 -8.36 -3.00
N GLN A 39 -1.48 -8.93 -2.27
CA GLN A 39 -0.34 -8.19 -1.72
C GLN A 39 0.97 -8.87 -2.07
N ILE A 40 1.95 -8.07 -2.46
CA ILE A 40 3.34 -8.44 -2.65
C ILE A 40 4.16 -7.58 -1.69
N CYS A 41 4.98 -8.20 -0.86
CA CYS A 41 6.04 -7.52 -0.11
C CYS A 41 7.39 -7.99 -0.62
N ARG A 42 8.14 -7.06 -1.22
CA ARG A 42 9.42 -7.34 -1.87
C ARG A 42 10.61 -7.36 -0.90
N GLN A 43 10.43 -6.86 0.32
CA GLN A 43 11.47 -6.86 1.34
C GLN A 43 11.81 -8.28 1.77
N ASP A 44 13.08 -8.60 2.02
CA ASP A 44 13.50 -9.92 2.48
C ASP A 44 13.33 -10.07 4.01
N PRO A 45 12.70 -11.15 4.54
CA PRO A 45 12.01 -12.22 3.81
C PRO A 45 10.74 -11.73 3.13
N SER A 46 10.62 -12.04 1.83
CA SER A 46 9.44 -11.67 1.05
C SER A 46 8.21 -12.41 1.54
N TYR A 47 7.06 -11.73 1.59
CA TYR A 47 5.77 -12.35 1.90
C TYR A 47 4.69 -11.80 0.96
N ALA A 48 3.58 -12.53 0.84
CA ALA A 48 2.52 -12.20 -0.08
C ALA A 48 1.15 -12.62 0.46
N ALA A 49 0.10 -11.95 0.00
CA ALA A 49 -1.28 -12.30 0.29
C ALA A 49 -2.04 -12.58 -1.01
N GLN A 50 -2.88 -13.62 -0.97
CA GLN A 50 -3.65 -14.08 -2.12
C GLN A 50 -5.10 -13.61 -2.13
N ASN A 51 -5.54 -12.87 -1.12
CA ASN A 51 -6.89 -12.33 -1.03
C ASN A 51 -6.96 -11.25 0.04
N ARG A 52 -8.04 -10.47 -0.02
CA ARG A 52 -8.39 -9.43 0.97
C ARG A 52 -8.29 -9.92 2.41
N ASP A 53 -8.86 -11.08 2.72
CA ASP A 53 -8.98 -11.55 4.11
C ASP A 53 -7.60 -11.85 4.71
N THR A 54 -6.67 -12.35 3.88
CA THR A 54 -5.26 -12.54 4.27
C THR A 54 -4.56 -11.19 4.50
N ILE A 55 -4.83 -10.18 3.67
CA ILE A 55 -4.27 -8.82 3.86
C ILE A 55 -4.76 -8.23 5.18
N VAL A 56 -6.07 -8.30 5.46
CA VAL A 56 -6.65 -7.81 6.71
C VAL A 56 -6.03 -8.50 7.91
N ARG A 57 -5.87 -9.84 7.87
CA ARG A 57 -5.18 -10.59 8.92
C ARG A 57 -3.74 -10.11 9.12
N TYR A 58 -2.99 -9.85 8.04
CA TYR A 58 -1.64 -9.30 8.17
C TYR A 58 -1.61 -7.91 8.81
N LEU A 59 -2.63 -7.08 8.61
CA LEU A 59 -2.74 -5.80 9.31
C LEU A 59 -2.94 -6.01 10.82
N ASP A 60 -3.80 -6.95 11.22
CA ASP A 60 -4.03 -7.29 12.63
C ASP A 60 -2.76 -7.86 13.30
N GLU A 61 -2.00 -8.67 12.57
CA GLU A 61 -0.77 -9.33 13.06
C GLU A 61 0.49 -8.47 12.89
N SER A 62 0.39 -7.28 12.27
CA SER A 62 1.57 -6.49 11.88
C SER A 62 2.40 -5.95 13.05
N GLY A 63 1.81 -5.84 14.25
CA GLY A 63 2.46 -5.26 15.43
C GLY A 63 3.81 -5.92 15.75
N GLU A 64 3.85 -7.24 15.89
CA GLU A 64 5.07 -7.98 16.22
C GLU A 64 6.15 -7.83 15.14
N MET A 65 5.74 -7.80 13.87
CA MET A 65 6.65 -7.62 12.74
C MET A 65 7.27 -6.22 12.74
N VAL A 66 6.46 -5.18 12.98
CA VAL A 66 6.94 -3.80 13.09
C VAL A 66 7.90 -3.65 14.27
N GLU A 67 7.54 -4.19 15.44
CA GLU A 67 8.42 -4.16 16.62
C GLU A 67 9.76 -4.84 16.35
N ARG A 68 9.77 -5.99 15.66
CA ARG A 68 11.00 -6.67 15.26
C ARG A 68 11.86 -5.80 14.34
N ILE A 69 11.28 -5.21 13.30
CA ILE A 69 11.99 -4.34 12.35
C ILE A 69 12.67 -3.17 13.08
N LEU A 70 11.94 -2.51 13.97
CA LEU A 70 12.47 -1.34 14.69
C LEU A 70 13.56 -1.75 15.71
N ARG A 71 13.39 -2.90 16.37
CA ARG A 71 14.40 -3.45 17.28
C ARG A 71 15.70 -3.81 16.57
N GLU A 72 15.61 -4.44 15.39
CA GLU A 72 16.78 -4.78 14.55
C GLU A 72 17.52 -3.54 14.06
N ALA A 73 16.82 -2.41 13.91
CA ALA A 73 17.41 -1.10 13.62
C ALA A 73 18.09 -0.45 14.84
N GLY A 74 18.12 -1.13 16.00
CA GLY A 74 18.72 -0.63 17.23
C GLY A 74 17.82 0.30 18.05
N TRP A 75 16.52 0.32 17.77
CA TRP A 75 15.56 1.16 18.49
C TRP A 75 14.80 0.33 19.53
N ASP A 76 15.08 0.57 20.82
CA ASP A 76 14.41 -0.12 21.93
C ASP A 76 13.08 0.57 22.25
N PHE A 77 11.99 0.02 21.71
CA PHE A 77 10.64 0.41 22.10
C PHE A 77 10.18 -0.46 23.27
N LYS A 78 10.18 0.11 24.48
CA LYS A 78 9.63 -0.59 25.66
C LYS A 78 8.11 -0.49 25.69
N GLY A 79 7.40 -1.41 25.03
CA GLY A 79 5.97 -1.73 25.21
C GLY A 79 4.96 -0.58 25.03
N THR A 80 3.88 -0.77 24.26
CA THR A 80 2.80 0.21 23.97
C THR A 80 3.21 1.57 23.39
N GLU A 81 4.47 2.01 23.52
CA GLU A 81 5.02 3.22 22.92
C GLU A 81 5.30 3.06 21.41
N ALA A 82 5.58 1.85 20.94
CA ALA A 82 5.71 1.54 19.51
C ALA A 82 4.41 1.79 18.72
N THR A 83 3.26 1.64 19.40
CA THR A 83 1.92 1.86 18.83
C THR A 83 1.40 3.28 19.04
N THR A 84 2.02 4.09 19.90
CA THR A 84 1.71 5.52 20.07
C THR A 84 2.69 6.39 19.29
N THR A 85 2.79 6.15 17.98
CA THR A 85 3.48 7.08 17.09
C THR A 85 2.74 8.42 17.12
N LYS A 86 3.43 9.48 17.54
CA LYS A 86 2.84 10.82 17.77
C LYS A 86 2.30 11.44 16.48
N ALA A 87 2.83 11.05 15.34
CA ALA A 87 2.32 11.44 14.04
C ALA A 87 2.54 10.35 12.97
N SER A 88 1.58 10.24 12.06
CA SER A 88 1.63 9.40 10.87
C SER A 88 1.49 10.31 9.66
N TYR A 89 2.30 10.07 8.63
CA TYR A 89 2.35 10.88 7.42
C TYR A 89 2.34 9.99 6.18
N TYR A 90 1.95 10.58 5.06
CA TYR A 90 2.19 9.98 3.75
C TYR A 90 2.36 11.02 2.64
N THR A 91 3.05 10.64 1.57
CA THR A 91 2.93 11.31 0.27
C THR A 91 2.17 10.42 -0.70
N ILE A 92 1.46 11.02 -1.65
CA ILE A 92 0.74 10.29 -2.69
C ILE A 92 0.85 10.99 -4.04
N ARG A 93 1.09 10.21 -5.09
CA ARG A 93 1.09 10.66 -6.49
C ARG A 93 0.70 9.53 -7.45
N PRO A 94 0.36 9.83 -8.71
CA PRO A 94 0.26 8.81 -9.76
C PRO A 94 1.57 8.04 -9.95
N LEU A 95 1.48 6.77 -10.39
CA LEU A 95 2.65 6.06 -10.90
C LEU A 95 3.18 6.72 -12.20
N THR A 96 4.50 6.73 -12.35
CA THR A 96 5.11 7.08 -13.64
C THR A 96 4.84 5.99 -14.68
N GLY A 97 5.10 6.29 -15.96
CA GLY A 97 4.96 5.31 -17.04
C GLY A 97 5.77 4.03 -16.79
N ASP A 98 7.01 4.15 -16.31
CA ASP A 98 7.87 3.01 -16.02
C ASP A 98 7.38 2.23 -14.80
N GLU A 99 7.02 2.93 -13.72
CA GLU A 99 6.48 2.30 -12.52
C GLU A 99 5.19 1.52 -12.81
N ALA A 100 4.36 2.03 -13.72
CA ALA A 100 3.11 1.42 -14.12
C ALA A 100 3.29 0.17 -15.01
N ASN A 101 4.51 -0.13 -15.46
CA ASN A 101 4.83 -1.34 -16.23
C ASN A 101 5.73 -2.33 -15.46
N GLU A 102 6.16 -1.94 -14.25
CA GLU A 102 7.08 -2.68 -13.38
C GLU A 102 6.33 -3.33 -12.22
N PHE A 103 6.27 -4.66 -12.22
CA PHE A 103 5.56 -5.49 -11.23
C PHE A 103 6.52 -6.44 -10.48
N GLY A 104 7.83 -6.17 -10.52
CA GLY A 104 8.84 -7.00 -9.86
C GLY A 104 9.24 -8.21 -10.69
N TYR A 105 9.62 -9.28 -9.98
CA TYR A 105 10.14 -10.52 -10.54
C TYR A 105 9.21 -11.70 -10.22
N ALA A 106 9.39 -12.81 -10.91
CA ALA A 106 8.66 -14.06 -10.70
C ALA A 106 8.61 -14.47 -9.20
N ARG A 107 9.73 -14.34 -8.49
CA ARG A 107 9.83 -14.65 -7.05
C ARG A 107 8.90 -13.83 -6.15
N HIS A 108 8.45 -12.65 -6.60
CA HIS A 108 7.53 -11.79 -5.85
C HIS A 108 6.06 -12.04 -6.24
N VAL A 109 5.79 -12.25 -7.54
CA VAL A 109 4.42 -12.36 -8.06
C VAL A 109 3.82 -13.75 -7.87
N ILE A 110 4.63 -14.82 -7.98
CA ILE A 110 4.15 -16.20 -7.85
C ILE A 110 3.57 -16.47 -6.46
N PRO A 111 4.22 -16.08 -5.35
CA PRO A 111 3.64 -16.23 -4.01
C PRO A 111 2.30 -15.49 -3.82
N ALA A 112 2.10 -14.36 -4.51
CA ALA A 112 0.83 -13.63 -4.51
C ALA A 112 -0.29 -14.31 -5.32
N GLY A 113 0.01 -15.44 -5.98
CA GLY A 113 -0.94 -16.28 -6.69
C GLY A 113 -1.08 -15.96 -8.18
N PHE A 114 -0.15 -15.20 -8.75
CA PHE A 114 -0.05 -14.99 -10.19
C PHE A 114 0.82 -16.08 -10.84
N SER A 115 0.56 -16.40 -12.11
CA SER A 115 1.36 -17.40 -12.82
C SER A 115 2.70 -16.84 -13.29
N SER A 116 2.73 -15.55 -13.65
CA SER A 116 3.95 -14.85 -14.07
C SER A 116 3.79 -13.32 -13.98
N VAL A 117 4.88 -12.59 -14.21
CA VAL A 117 4.85 -11.13 -14.29
C VAL A 117 4.06 -10.66 -15.52
N GLU A 118 4.15 -11.41 -16.62
CA GLU A 118 3.44 -11.14 -17.87
C GLU A 118 1.93 -11.31 -17.71
N GLU A 119 1.49 -12.32 -16.96
CA GLU A 119 0.08 -12.54 -16.64
C GLU A 119 -0.47 -11.38 -15.80
N LEU A 120 0.24 -10.98 -14.74
CA LEU A 120 -0.14 -9.81 -13.93
C LEU A 120 -0.21 -8.53 -14.77
N ARG A 121 0.77 -8.27 -15.64
CA ARG A 121 0.77 -7.11 -16.53
C ARG A 121 -0.42 -7.15 -17.52
N ALA A 122 -0.69 -8.32 -18.11
CA ALA A 122 -1.81 -8.50 -19.02
C ALA A 122 -3.14 -8.24 -18.31
N ARG A 123 -3.28 -8.73 -17.07
CA ARG A 123 -4.44 -8.53 -16.22
C ARG A 123 -4.67 -7.07 -15.88
N ALA A 124 -3.64 -6.36 -15.41
CA ALA A 124 -3.71 -4.93 -15.11
C ALA A 124 -4.17 -4.10 -16.32
N LYS A 125 -3.74 -4.49 -17.53
CA LYS A 125 -4.19 -3.86 -18.78
C LYS A 125 -5.64 -4.19 -19.11
N ALA A 126 -6.04 -5.46 -19.03
CA ALA A 126 -7.39 -5.90 -19.36
C ALA A 126 -8.45 -5.29 -18.45
N GLU A 127 -8.12 -5.12 -17.17
CA GLU A 127 -9.01 -4.58 -16.15
C GLU A 127 -8.85 -3.06 -15.95
N ASN A 128 -8.09 -2.37 -16.80
CA ASN A 128 -7.86 -0.93 -16.75
C ASN A 128 -7.38 -0.40 -15.39
N TRP A 129 -6.41 -1.08 -14.78
CA TRP A 129 -5.89 -0.67 -13.48
C TRP A 129 -5.24 0.70 -13.54
N THR A 130 -5.43 1.45 -12.45
CA THR A 130 -4.81 2.75 -12.21
C THR A 130 -3.93 2.67 -10.98
N GLY A 131 -2.69 3.13 -11.07
CA GLY A 131 -1.70 2.99 -10.00
C GLY A 131 -1.36 4.31 -9.31
N LEU A 132 -1.16 4.25 -7.99
CA LEU A 132 -0.64 5.33 -7.16
C LEU A 132 0.64 4.89 -6.43
N ARG A 133 1.61 5.79 -6.35
CA ARG A 133 2.78 5.68 -5.46
C ARG A 133 2.42 6.28 -4.12
N VAL A 134 2.67 5.55 -3.06
CA VAL A 134 2.50 6.04 -1.68
C VAL A 134 3.73 5.71 -0.84
N ASN A 135 4.27 6.71 -0.19
CA ASN A 135 5.24 6.55 0.88
C ASN A 135 4.55 6.94 2.19
N MET A 136 4.59 6.09 3.19
CA MET A 136 3.99 6.35 4.50
C MET A 136 5.03 6.15 5.59
N TRP A 137 5.01 7.00 6.60
CA TRP A 137 5.93 6.88 7.71
C TRP A 137 5.32 7.34 9.02
N THR A 138 5.90 6.85 10.11
CA THR A 138 5.59 7.30 11.45
C THR A 138 6.75 8.09 12.03
N ASP A 139 6.45 9.03 12.92
CA ASP A 139 7.46 9.81 13.64
C ASP A 139 7.14 9.80 15.14
N ASP A 140 8.14 9.47 15.96
CA ASP A 140 8.06 9.52 17.40
C ASP A 140 8.55 10.84 18.01
N GLY A 141 9.02 11.77 17.18
CA GLY A 141 9.60 13.06 17.54
C GLY A 141 11.14 13.08 17.58
N GLY A 142 11.80 11.98 17.23
CA GLY A 142 13.27 11.86 17.19
C GLY A 142 13.81 11.29 15.87
N GLU A 143 13.08 11.48 14.76
CA GLU A 143 13.39 10.90 13.44
C GLU A 143 13.33 9.36 13.40
N ARG A 144 12.83 8.71 14.45
CA ARG A 144 12.61 7.27 14.51
C ARG A 144 11.20 6.94 14.04
N GLY A 145 11.05 5.79 13.40
CA GLY A 145 9.75 5.28 12.99
C GLY A 145 9.82 4.34 11.80
N LEU A 146 8.66 3.85 11.39
CA LEU A 146 8.53 2.95 10.25
C LEU A 146 8.43 3.77 8.97
N LEU A 147 9.00 3.28 7.87
CA LEU A 147 8.75 3.74 6.52
C LEU A 147 8.26 2.57 5.68
N VAL A 148 7.16 2.77 4.97
CA VAL A 148 6.61 1.84 4.00
C VAL A 148 6.48 2.54 2.65
N LYS A 149 7.02 1.95 1.60
CA LYS A 149 6.87 2.44 0.21
C LYS A 149 6.06 1.43 -0.58
N VAL A 150 4.95 1.86 -1.17
CA VAL A 150 3.96 0.96 -1.79
C VAL A 150 3.51 1.52 -3.14
N LYS A 151 3.27 0.63 -4.10
CA LYS A 151 2.42 0.91 -5.26
C LYS A 151 1.03 0.32 -5.00
N TYR A 152 0.02 1.18 -4.94
CA TYR A 152 -1.37 0.76 -4.85
C TYR A 152 -2.02 0.76 -6.23
N TRP A 153 -2.59 -0.37 -6.62
CA TRP A 153 -3.35 -0.50 -7.85
C TRP A 153 -4.83 -0.52 -7.57
N TRP A 154 -5.59 0.14 -8.43
CA TRP A 154 -7.03 0.34 -8.28
C TRP A 154 -7.76 -0.05 -9.56
N ARG A 155 -8.97 -0.59 -9.42
CA ARG A 155 -9.91 -0.76 -10.54
C ARG A 155 -11.29 -0.27 -10.13
N LEU A 156 -12.10 0.12 -11.11
CA LEU A 156 -13.51 0.39 -10.92
C LEU A 156 -14.27 -0.93 -10.95
N GLU A 157 -15.02 -1.23 -9.88
CA GLU A 157 -15.88 -2.41 -9.80
C GLU A 157 -17.33 -2.02 -9.94
N ASN A 158 -18.09 -2.78 -10.73
CA ASN A 158 -19.53 -2.57 -10.83
C ASN A 158 -20.22 -3.02 -9.54
N VAL A 159 -21.16 -2.21 -9.05
CA VAL A 159 -22.01 -2.60 -7.92
C VAL A 159 -23.18 -3.41 -8.47
N GLU A 160 -23.40 -4.62 -7.94
CA GLU A 160 -24.44 -5.55 -8.42
C GLU A 160 -25.85 -4.96 -8.42
N SER A 161 -26.10 -3.94 -7.59
CA SER A 161 -27.39 -3.28 -7.41
C SER A 161 -27.69 -2.14 -8.40
N GLY A 162 -26.91 -1.99 -9.48
CA GLY A 162 -27.17 -0.98 -10.52
C GLY A 162 -26.85 0.47 -10.13
N GLY A 163 -26.06 0.66 -9.07
CA GLY A 163 -25.49 1.97 -8.70
C GLY A 163 -24.18 2.26 -9.45
N ASP A 164 -23.65 3.47 -9.27
CA ASP A 164 -22.34 3.84 -9.79
C ASP A 164 -21.26 2.90 -9.24
N GLY A 165 -20.32 2.51 -10.11
CA GLY A 165 -19.22 1.62 -9.73
C GLY A 165 -18.35 2.19 -8.60
N ALA A 166 -17.71 1.32 -7.84
CA ALA A 166 -16.83 1.70 -6.73
C ALA A 166 -15.37 1.42 -7.06
N TRP A 167 -14.49 2.40 -6.85
CA TRP A 167 -13.05 2.19 -6.96
C TRP A 167 -12.54 1.38 -5.77
N LYS A 168 -11.85 0.27 -6.06
CA LYS A 168 -11.28 -0.64 -5.07
C LYS A 168 -9.81 -0.89 -5.33
N GLN A 169 -9.05 -1.09 -4.25
CA GLN A 169 -7.67 -1.56 -4.33
C GLN A 169 -7.64 -3.04 -4.75
N VAL A 170 -6.76 -3.37 -5.69
CA VAL A 170 -6.66 -4.72 -6.27
C VAL A 170 -5.27 -5.34 -6.15
N LEU A 171 -4.23 -4.52 -5.98
CA LEU A 171 -2.88 -5.00 -5.69
C LEU A 171 -2.16 -3.98 -4.80
N HIS A 172 -1.56 -4.49 -3.72
CA HIS A 172 -0.61 -3.77 -2.88
C HIS A 172 0.79 -4.30 -3.18
N ASP A 173 1.66 -3.49 -3.74
CA ASP A 173 3.03 -3.87 -4.05
C ASP A 173 4.00 -3.05 -3.19
N ILE A 174 4.31 -3.62 -2.01
CA ILE A 174 5.17 -3.04 -0.99
C ILE A 174 6.63 -3.22 -1.43
N LEU A 175 7.26 -2.11 -1.80
CA LEU A 175 8.64 -2.07 -2.28
C LEU A 175 9.65 -1.99 -1.13
N TYR A 176 9.24 -1.39 0.00
CA TYR A 176 10.08 -1.23 1.19
C TYR A 176 9.20 -1.26 2.42
N LEU A 177 9.68 -1.95 3.45
CA LEU A 177 9.10 -1.97 4.79
C LEU A 177 10.26 -2.07 5.78
N GLY A 178 10.53 -0.98 6.48
CA GLY A 178 11.73 -0.86 7.30
C GLY A 178 11.76 0.39 8.15
N PRO A 179 12.85 0.63 8.90
CA PRO A 179 13.03 1.90 9.60
C PRO A 179 13.06 3.08 8.63
N ARG A 180 12.71 4.25 9.13
CA ARG A 180 12.94 5.53 8.46
C ARG A 180 14.41 5.67 8.07
N ASN A 181 14.62 6.23 6.89
CA ASN A 181 15.94 6.28 6.26
C ASN A 181 16.18 7.60 5.49
N GLY A 182 15.34 8.63 5.70
CA GLY A 182 15.48 9.94 5.06
C GLY A 182 14.96 10.00 3.63
N THR A 183 14.34 8.94 3.12
CA THR A 183 13.78 8.87 1.75
C THR A 183 12.25 8.90 1.72
N GLU A 184 11.62 9.38 2.78
CA GLU A 184 10.16 9.41 2.93
C GLU A 184 9.49 10.22 1.81
N GLU A 185 10.07 11.37 1.48
CA GLU A 185 9.55 12.33 0.49
C GLU A 185 10.30 12.26 -0.85
N SER A 186 11.26 11.35 -1.01
CA SER A 186 12.16 11.29 -2.20
C SER A 186 11.43 11.05 -3.51
N ASP A 187 10.25 10.44 -3.44
CA ASP A 187 9.49 10.02 -4.61
C ASP A 187 8.47 11.10 -5.02
N GLY A 188 8.38 12.24 -4.33
CA GLY A 188 7.42 13.31 -4.61
C GLY A 188 6.00 13.03 -4.11
N GLY A 189 5.04 13.81 -4.61
CA GLY A 189 3.64 13.80 -4.17
C GLY A 189 3.35 14.76 -3.03
N SER A 190 2.06 15.00 -2.78
CA SER A 190 1.62 15.91 -1.71
C SER A 190 1.72 15.24 -0.36
N ARG A 191 2.41 15.88 0.60
CA ARG A 191 2.47 15.43 1.99
C ARG A 191 1.13 15.65 2.69
N VAL A 192 0.69 14.62 3.40
CA VAL A 192 -0.51 14.61 4.24
C VAL A 192 -0.13 14.07 5.62
N GLN A 193 -0.72 14.64 6.67
CA GLN A 193 -0.62 14.14 8.04
C GLN A 193 -1.96 13.50 8.43
N ASP A 194 -1.89 12.30 9.01
CA ASP A 194 -3.05 11.54 9.51
C ASP A 194 -3.49 11.98 10.91
#